data_AF-A0A8S2FYS3-F1
#
_entry.id   AF-A0A8S2FYS3-F1
#
_cell.length_a   1.000
_cell.length_b   1.000
_cell.length_c   1.000
_cell.angle_alpha   90.00
_cell.angle_beta   90.00
_cell.angle_gamma   90.00
#
_symmetry.space_group_name_H-M   'P 1'
#
loop_
_entity.id
_entity.type
_entity.pdbx_description
1 polymer ?
#
loop_
_entity_poly.entity_id
_entity_poly.type
_entity_poly.pdbx_seq_one_letter_code
_entity_poly.pdbx_strand_id
1 'polypeptide(L)'
;LALLRSGLVEFASASHPKVRTDATSATFVISSMKREVHADVLVKGMIEQFIPHRDESPLIQNMLKRGLIRPFLNGDFHPGGIDVNRQQNPISANGTCIRNLWALGNICEGPNWYTYVLPRPLVNSRSLQDAGKCALNIFEYLTNRNKNL
;
A
#
# COMPACT_ATOMS: atom_id res chain seq x y z
N LEU A 1 6.53 -25.79 -4.98
CA LEU A 1 7.58 -26.27 -5.91
C LEU A 1 7.06 -27.11 -7.08
N ALA A 2 5.88 -27.74 -7.00
CA ALA A 2 5.37 -28.60 -8.08
C ALA A 2 5.30 -27.90 -9.45
N LEU A 3 4.83 -26.65 -9.50
CA LEU A 3 4.76 -25.88 -10.75
C LEU A 3 6.14 -25.62 -11.39
N LEU A 4 7.15 -25.27 -10.58
CA LEU A 4 8.52 -25.11 -11.06
C LEU A 4 9.08 -26.43 -11.60
N ARG A 5 8.86 -27.55 -10.88
CA ARG A 5 9.31 -28.88 -11.31
C ARG A 5 8.61 -29.38 -12.57
N SER A 6 7.36 -28.97 -12.80
CA SER A 6 6.60 -29.30 -14.00
C SER A 6 7.02 -28.50 -15.24
N GLY A 7 7.86 -27.47 -15.09
CA GLY A 7 8.25 -26.57 -16.17
C GLY A 7 7.18 -25.53 -16.55
N LEU A 8 6.02 -25.52 -15.90
CA LEU A 8 4.95 -24.54 -16.15
C LEU A 8 5.27 -23.13 -15.63
N VAL A 9 6.13 -23.02 -14.62
CA VAL A 9 6.56 -21.75 -14.04
C VAL A 9 8.07 -21.70 -14.07
N GLU A 10 8.61 -20.55 -14.46
CA GLU A 10 10.03 -20.25 -14.41
C GLU A 10 10.25 -18.93 -13.67
N PHE A 11 11.32 -18.85 -12.86
CA PHE A 11 11.75 -17.57 -12.29
C PHE A 11 12.63 -16.82 -13.28
N ALA A 12 12.11 -15.73 -13.83
CA ALA A 12 12.94 -14.73 -14.50
C ALA A 12 13.72 -13.94 -13.44
N SER A 13 14.91 -14.43 -13.06
CA SER A 13 15.77 -13.75 -12.08
C SER A 13 16.46 -12.55 -12.71
N ALA A 14 15.78 -11.41 -12.71
CA ALA A 14 16.36 -10.16 -13.14
C ALA A 14 15.83 -8.98 -12.32
N SER A 15 16.75 -8.22 -11.73
CA SER A 15 16.45 -6.89 -11.23
C SER A 15 16.20 -5.96 -12.44
N HIS A 16 15.11 -5.18 -12.37
CA HIS A 16 14.74 -4.17 -13.37
C HIS A 16 14.67 -4.70 -14.82
N PRO A 17 13.81 -5.70 -15.12
CA PRO A 17 13.62 -6.15 -16.49
C PRO A 17 13.07 -5.00 -17.35
N LYS A 18 13.61 -4.85 -18.56
CA LYS A 18 13.04 -3.94 -19.55
C LYS A 18 11.99 -4.70 -20.34
N VAL A 19 10.84 -4.08 -20.54
CA VAL A 19 9.76 -4.65 -21.32
C VAL A 19 9.56 -3.78 -22.55
N ARG A 20 9.53 -4.41 -23.73
CA ARG A 20 9.19 -3.78 -25.01
C ARG A 20 8.19 -4.64 -25.76
N THR A 21 7.45 -4.05 -26.68
CA THR A 21 6.63 -4.78 -27.65
C THR A 21 7.45 -5.08 -28.90
N ASP A 22 7.30 -6.26 -29.48
CA ASP A 22 7.78 -6.59 -30.82
C ASP A 22 6.58 -6.72 -31.77
N ALA A 23 6.43 -5.73 -32.65
CA ALA A 23 5.34 -5.69 -33.61
C ALA A 23 5.45 -6.78 -34.70
N THR A 24 6.66 -7.29 -34.97
CA THR A 24 6.87 -8.31 -36.01
C THR A 24 6.33 -9.66 -35.58
N SER A 25 6.60 -10.04 -34.33
CA SER A 25 6.14 -11.31 -33.74
C SER A 25 4.84 -11.18 -32.96
N ALA A 26 4.31 -9.97 -32.80
CA ALA A 26 3.14 -9.66 -31.97
C ALA A 26 3.29 -10.12 -30.50
N THR A 27 4.52 -10.07 -29.96
CA THR A 27 4.83 -10.51 -28.59
C THR A 27 5.37 -9.36 -27.72
N PHE A 28 5.40 -9.60 -26.41
CA PHE A 28 6.20 -8.84 -25.46
C PHE A 28 7.59 -9.44 -25.33
N VAL A 29 8.59 -8.57 -25.33
CA VAL A 29 9.97 -8.95 -25.09
C VAL A 29 10.43 -8.40 -23.75
N ILE A 30 10.78 -9.32 -22.86
CA ILE A 30 11.24 -9.06 -21.50
C ILE A 30 12.75 -9.32 -21.49
N SER A 31 13.54 -8.26 -21.36
CA SER A 31 14.99 -8.34 -21.37
C SER A 31 15.61 -8.02 -20.02
N SER A 32 16.66 -8.76 -19.70
CA SER A 32 17.49 -8.60 -18.52
C SER A 32 18.96 -8.71 -18.90
N MET A 33 19.87 -8.44 -17.98
CA MET A 33 21.31 -8.62 -18.20
C MET A 33 21.71 -10.04 -18.62
N LYS A 34 20.92 -11.06 -18.27
CA LYS A 34 21.28 -12.47 -18.48
C LYS A 34 20.46 -13.18 -19.55
N ARG A 35 19.28 -12.66 -19.88
CA ARG A 35 18.33 -13.35 -20.75
C ARG A 35 17.31 -12.40 -21.35
N GLU A 36 16.88 -12.73 -22.56
CA GLU A 36 15.69 -12.21 -23.20
C GLU A 36 14.63 -13.32 -23.26
N VAL A 37 13.37 -12.98 -22.95
CA VAL A 37 12.22 -13.88 -22.99
C VAL A 37 11.11 -13.22 -23.81
N HIS A 38 10.47 -14.01 -24.66
CA HIS A 38 9.32 -13.60 -25.45
C HIS A 38 8.05 -14.17 -24.82
N ALA A 39 6.98 -13.38 -24.76
CA ALA A 39 5.71 -13.78 -24.17
C ALA A 39 4.54 -13.17 -24.93
N ASP A 40 3.49 -13.96 -25.16
CA ASP A 40 2.27 -13.48 -25.83
C ASP A 40 1.44 -12.57 -24.91
N VAL A 41 1.51 -12.80 -23.60
CA VAL A 41 0.73 -12.08 -22.58
C VAL A 41 1.64 -11.57 -21.48
N LEU A 42 1.49 -10.29 -21.15
CA LEU A 42 2.15 -9.65 -20.03
C LEU A 42 1.13 -9.28 -18.95
N VAL A 43 1.34 -9.77 -17.72
CA VAL A 43 0.51 -9.43 -16.57
C VAL A 43 1.32 -8.60 -15.57
N LYS A 44 0.89 -7.36 -15.32
CA LYS A 44 1.44 -6.52 -14.24
C LYS A 44 0.85 -6.96 -12.89
N GLY A 45 1.49 -7.95 -12.27
CA GLY A 45 1.08 -8.50 -10.96
C GLY A 45 1.58 -7.73 -9.73
N MET A 46 1.69 -6.40 -9.81
CA MET A 46 2.17 -5.56 -8.71
C MET A 46 1.05 -4.70 -8.14
N ILE A 47 0.97 -4.61 -6.82
CA ILE A 47 0.15 -3.60 -6.14
C ILE A 47 1.00 -2.34 -6.06
N GLU A 48 0.47 -1.22 -6.56
CA GLU A 48 1.17 0.05 -6.48
C GLU A 48 1.23 0.53 -5.03
N GLN A 49 2.45 0.84 -4.61
CA GLN A 49 2.69 1.48 -3.33
C GLN A 49 2.06 2.87 -3.33
N PHE A 50 1.25 3.16 -2.32
CA PHE A 50 0.73 4.51 -2.13
C PHE A 50 1.87 5.45 -1.71
N ILE A 51 2.22 6.40 -2.57
CA ILE A 51 3.23 7.43 -2.29
C ILE A 51 2.48 8.77 -2.18
N PRO A 52 2.30 9.33 -0.97
CA PRO A 52 1.43 10.50 -0.77
C PRO A 52 1.74 11.68 -1.71
N HIS A 53 3.02 11.94 -1.98
CA HIS A 53 3.45 13.06 -2.83
C HIS A 53 3.26 12.85 -4.33
N ARG A 54 2.98 11.61 -4.76
CA ARG A 54 2.72 11.27 -6.17
C ARG A 54 1.23 11.03 -6.43
N ASP A 55 0.41 11.07 -5.39
CA ASP A 55 -1.03 10.84 -5.52
C ASP A 55 -1.71 12.07 -6.14
N GLU A 56 -2.55 11.82 -7.14
CA GLU A 56 -3.25 12.86 -7.90
C GLU A 56 -4.62 13.22 -7.29
N SER A 57 -5.05 12.56 -6.20
CA SER A 57 -6.32 12.85 -5.54
C SER A 57 -6.31 14.27 -4.96
N PRO A 58 -7.30 15.11 -5.31
CA PRO A 58 -7.44 16.43 -4.70
C PRO A 58 -7.54 16.36 -3.18
N LEU A 59 -8.09 15.29 -2.61
CA LEU A 59 -8.17 15.12 -1.16
C LEU A 59 -6.78 14.99 -0.54
N ILE A 60 -5.97 14.04 -1.03
CA ILE A 60 -4.63 13.77 -0.50
C ILE A 60 -3.73 15.00 -0.66
N GLN A 61 -3.75 15.62 -1.85
CA GLN A 61 -2.98 16.83 -2.10
C GLN A 61 -3.36 17.98 -1.16
N ASN A 62 -4.66 18.19 -0.93
CA ASN A 62 -5.12 19.23 -0.01
C ASN A 62 -4.77 18.91 1.45
N MET A 63 -4.87 17.65 1.87
CA MET A 63 -4.49 17.25 3.23
C MET A 63 -2.98 17.43 3.48
N LEU A 64 -2.13 17.07 2.51
CA LEU A 64 -0.69 17.32 2.57
C LEU A 64 -0.39 18.82 2.60
N LYS A 65 -0.98 19.60 1.69
CA LYS A 65 -0.79 21.05 1.59
C LYS A 65 -1.19 21.78 2.87
N ARG A 66 -2.26 21.33 3.53
CA ARG A 66 -2.73 21.88 4.82
C ARG A 66 -1.98 21.31 6.03
N GLY A 67 -1.02 20.40 5.81
CA GLY A 67 -0.26 19.75 6.88
C GLY A 67 -1.09 18.81 7.76
N LEU A 68 -2.28 18.38 7.32
CA LEU A 68 -3.15 17.46 8.07
C LEU A 68 -2.61 16.02 8.10
N ILE A 69 -1.83 15.65 7.09
CA ILE A 69 -1.14 14.36 7.01
C ILE A 69 0.31 14.60 6.63
N ARG A 70 1.19 13.65 6.98
CA ARG A 70 2.56 13.57 6.47
C ARG A 70 2.87 12.17 5.96
N PRO A 71 3.81 12.00 5.02
CA PRO A 71 4.30 10.68 4.66
C PRO A 71 4.93 9.98 5.86
N PHE A 72 4.79 8.66 5.91
CA PHE A 72 5.54 7.85 6.87
C PHE A 72 7.00 7.71 6.43
N LEU A 73 7.93 7.87 7.37
CA LEU A 73 9.37 7.76 7.18
C LEU A 73 9.94 6.75 8.18
N ASN A 74 10.82 5.86 7.71
CA ASN A 74 11.62 5.00 8.57
C ASN A 74 13.10 5.38 8.42
N GLY A 75 13.55 6.35 9.23
CA GLY A 75 14.80 7.06 8.96
C GLY A 75 14.70 7.78 7.61
N ASP A 76 15.67 7.56 6.74
CA ASP A 76 15.69 8.13 5.38
C ASP A 76 14.91 7.30 4.36
N PHE A 77 14.32 6.17 4.77
CA PHE A 77 13.56 5.30 3.87
C PHE A 77 12.08 5.68 3.82
N HIS A 78 11.53 5.73 2.60
CA HIS A 78 10.13 6.04 2.31
C HIS A 78 9.37 4.77 1.89
N PRO A 79 8.81 3.99 2.83
CA PRO A 79 8.03 2.79 2.51
C PRO A 79 6.62 3.10 1.99
N GLY A 80 6.33 4.34 1.58
CA GLY A 80 4.99 4.79 1.22
C GLY A 80 4.08 4.95 2.45
N GLY A 81 2.81 5.24 2.19
CA GLY A 81 1.84 5.49 3.26
C GLY A 81 1.94 6.88 3.88
N ILE A 82 0.87 7.26 4.59
CA ILE A 82 0.88 8.34 5.56
C ILE A 82 1.26 7.82 6.94
N ASP A 83 1.80 8.72 7.75
CA ASP A 83 2.12 8.44 9.14
C ASP A 83 0.85 8.38 9.99
N VAL A 84 0.75 7.33 10.82
CA VAL A 84 -0.39 7.10 11.72
C VAL A 84 0.12 6.60 13.06
N ASN A 85 -0.61 6.95 14.12
CA ASN A 85 -0.35 6.38 15.44
C ASN A 85 -0.87 4.93 15.54
N ARG A 86 -0.69 4.31 16.72
CA ARG A 86 -1.17 2.94 16.99
C ARG A 86 -2.69 2.79 16.96
N GLN A 87 -3.44 3.89 17.10
CA GLN A 87 -4.89 3.96 17.00
C GLN A 87 -5.38 4.24 15.57
N GLN A 88 -4.47 4.24 14.59
CA GLN A 88 -4.73 4.53 13.18
C GLN A 88 -5.20 5.97 12.91
N ASN A 89 -4.88 6.90 13.81
CA ASN A 89 -5.10 8.32 13.58
C ASN A 89 -3.91 8.92 12.82
N PRO A 90 -4.14 9.71 11.76
CA PRO A 90 -3.07 10.41 11.06
C PRO A 90 -2.27 11.35 11.95
N ILE A 91 -0.97 11.43 11.66
CA ILE A 91 -0.05 12.39 12.25
C ILE A 91 0.13 13.55 11.26
N SER A 92 -0.14 14.77 11.71
CA SER A 92 0.04 15.98 10.92
C SER A 92 1.52 16.34 10.74
N ALA A 93 1.81 17.28 9.85
CA ALA A 93 3.17 17.73 9.57
C ALA A 93 3.91 18.26 10.82
N ASN A 94 3.18 18.80 11.80
CA ASN A 94 3.72 19.25 13.09
C ASN A 94 3.85 18.14 14.15
N GLY A 95 3.58 16.87 13.79
CA GLY A 95 3.66 15.74 14.73
C GLY A 95 2.43 15.55 15.62
N THR A 96 1.35 16.30 15.40
CA THR A 96 0.12 16.17 16.20
C THR A 96 -0.78 15.05 15.65
N CYS A 97 -1.42 14.31 16.54
CA CYS A 97 -2.39 13.30 16.16
C CYS A 97 -3.78 13.93 15.91
N ILE A 98 -4.38 13.67 14.75
CA ILE A 98 -5.77 14.09 14.43
C ILE A 98 -6.75 13.04 14.98
N ARG A 99 -7.21 13.25 16.22
CA ARG A 99 -7.98 12.25 16.98
C ARG A 99 -9.38 11.93 16.44
N ASN A 100 -9.91 12.80 15.58
CA ASN A 100 -11.23 12.63 14.95
C ASN A 100 -11.15 12.16 13.50
N LEU A 101 -9.98 11.64 13.09
CA LEU A 101 -9.75 11.08 11.77
C LEU A 101 -9.03 9.74 11.91
N TRP A 102 -9.43 8.76 11.09
CA TRP A 102 -8.84 7.42 11.07
C TRP A 102 -8.48 7.06 9.63
N ALA A 103 -7.36 6.36 9.46
CA ALA A 103 -6.86 5.96 8.16
C ALA A 103 -6.53 4.46 8.16
N LEU A 104 -6.93 3.75 7.11
CA LEU A 104 -6.82 2.30 7.00
C LEU A 104 -6.52 1.90 5.54
N GLY A 105 -5.95 0.71 5.35
CA GLY A 105 -5.69 0.14 4.03
C GLY A 105 -4.39 0.67 3.40
N ASN A 106 -4.37 0.75 2.06
CA ASN A 106 -3.16 1.06 1.28
C ASN A 106 -2.48 2.38 1.69
N ILE A 107 -3.27 3.37 2.13
CA ILE A 107 -2.73 4.64 2.60
C ILE A 107 -1.90 4.52 3.88
N CYS A 108 -2.01 3.42 4.63
CA CYS A 108 -1.25 3.15 5.85
C CYS A 108 -0.36 1.91 5.71
N GLU A 109 -0.08 1.48 4.47
CA GLU A 109 0.68 0.26 4.21
C GLU A 109 2.13 0.36 4.69
N GLY A 110 2.77 1.51 4.52
CA GLY A 110 4.12 1.77 5.03
C GLY A 110 4.29 1.49 6.53
N PRO A 111 3.45 2.06 7.41
CA PRO A 111 3.54 1.82 8.86
C PRO A 111 2.90 0.52 9.36
N ASN A 112 1.96 -0.11 8.63
CA ASN A 112 1.22 -1.28 9.15
C ASN A 112 1.42 -2.60 8.39
N TRP A 113 1.90 -2.56 7.14
CA TRP A 113 2.18 -3.73 6.29
C TRP A 113 1.01 -4.74 6.18
N TYR A 114 -0.06 -4.40 5.47
CA TYR A 114 -1.26 -5.24 5.32
C TYR A 114 -1.18 -6.29 4.20
N THR A 115 -0.40 -6.06 3.14
CA THR A 115 -0.43 -6.80 1.87
C THR A 115 -0.06 -8.28 2.01
N TYR A 116 0.76 -8.65 2.99
CA TYR A 116 1.09 -10.05 3.26
C TYR A 116 0.13 -10.74 4.24
N VAL A 117 -0.77 -9.98 4.86
CA VAL A 117 -1.73 -10.44 5.88
C VAL A 117 -3.14 -9.99 5.49
N LEU A 118 -3.52 -10.22 4.23
CA LEU A 118 -4.86 -9.94 3.74
C LEU A 118 -5.93 -10.63 4.60
N PRO A 119 -7.16 -10.08 4.66
CA PRO A 119 -8.28 -10.78 5.25
C PRO A 119 -8.44 -12.14 4.57
N ARG A 120 -8.37 -13.22 5.35
CA ARG A 120 -8.62 -14.58 4.88
C ARG A 120 -9.68 -15.21 5.79
N PRO A 121 -10.53 -16.10 5.26
CA PRO A 121 -11.51 -16.79 6.07
C PRO A 121 -10.89 -17.36 7.35
N LEU A 122 -11.58 -17.15 8.48
CA LEU A 122 -11.20 -17.69 9.79
C LEU A 122 -9.89 -17.14 10.38
N VAL A 123 -9.32 -16.07 9.82
CA VAL A 123 -8.12 -15.41 10.35
C VAL A 123 -8.46 -14.00 10.82
N ASN A 124 -8.15 -13.69 12.09
CA ASN A 124 -8.25 -12.34 12.62
C ASN A 124 -7.06 -11.48 12.13
N SER A 125 -7.05 -11.15 10.84
CA SER A 125 -5.97 -10.42 10.19
C SER A 125 -5.75 -9.04 10.82
N ARG A 126 -4.52 -8.52 10.72
CA ARG A 126 -4.20 -7.19 11.24
C ARG A 126 -5.12 -6.10 10.71
N SER A 127 -5.50 -6.19 9.43
CA SER A 127 -6.45 -5.28 8.78
C SER A 127 -7.84 -5.33 9.43
N LEU A 128 -8.34 -6.51 9.78
CA LEU A 128 -9.62 -6.65 10.50
C LEU A 128 -9.54 -6.12 11.92
N GLN A 129 -8.44 -6.37 12.63
CA GLN A 129 -8.22 -5.85 13.98
C GLN A 129 -8.15 -4.32 13.99
N ASP A 130 -7.42 -3.72 13.06
CA ASP A 130 -7.30 -2.26 12.97
C ASP A 130 -8.64 -1.62 12.59
N ALA A 131 -9.40 -2.23 11.67
CA ALA A 131 -10.75 -1.78 11.33
C ALA A 131 -11.70 -1.84 12.54
N GLY A 132 -11.71 -2.96 13.28
CA GLY A 132 -12.52 -3.10 14.48
C GLY A 132 -12.16 -2.08 15.56
N LYS A 133 -10.87 -1.84 15.80
CA LYS A 133 -10.39 -0.81 16.72
C LYS A 133 -10.84 0.59 16.30
N CYS A 134 -10.73 0.93 15.00
CA CYS A 134 -11.19 2.22 14.49
C CYS A 134 -12.70 2.40 14.72
N ALA A 135 -13.51 1.39 14.41
CA ALA A 135 -14.95 1.45 14.62
C ALA A 135 -15.30 1.74 16.09
N LEU A 136 -14.69 1.02 17.04
CA LEU A 136 -14.89 1.26 18.47
C LEU A 136 -14.45 2.67 18.90
N ASN A 137 -13.28 3.12 18.44
CA ASN A 137 -12.77 4.46 18.74
C ASN A 137 -13.68 5.57 18.20
N ILE A 138 -14.28 5.36 17.01
CA ILE A 138 -15.25 6.30 16.43
C ILE A 138 -16.48 6.41 17.33
N PHE A 139 -17.05 5.28 17.75
CA PHE A 139 -18.21 5.28 18.65
C PHE A 139 -17.90 5.98 19.99
N GLU A 140 -16.73 5.71 20.57
CA GLU A 140 -16.30 6.36 21.81
C GLU A 140 -16.14 7.88 21.63
N TYR A 141 -15.47 8.32 20.55
CA TYR A 141 -15.29 9.73 20.24
C TYR A 141 -16.63 10.47 20.11
N LEU A 142 -17.58 9.89 19.37
CA LEU A 142 -18.92 10.48 19.17
C LEU A 142 -19.70 10.54 20.48
N THR A 143 -19.65 9.48 21.29
CA THR A 143 -20.36 9.42 22.58
C THR A 143 -19.83 10.47 23.55
N ASN A 144 -18.51 10.62 23.64
CA ASN A 144 -17.88 11.60 24.53
C ASN A 144 -18.11 13.05 24.05
N ARG A 145 -18.17 13.27 22.73
CA ARG A 145 -18.50 14.59 22.17
C ARG A 145 -19.92 15.01 22.54
N ASN A 146 -20.88 14.10 22.50
CA ASN A 146 -22.28 14.38 22.84
C ASN A 146 -22.51 14.65 24.33
N LYS A 147 -21.63 14.17 25.22
CA LYS A 147 -21.70 14.49 26.67
C LYS A 147 -21.18 15.90 27.01
N ASN A 148 -20.42 16.51 26.10
CA ASN A 148 -19.79 17.82 26.29
C ASN A 148 -20.51 18.94 25.52
N LEU A 149 -21.68 18.64 24.93
CA LEU A 149 -22.61 19.58 24.30
C LEU A 149 -23.81 19.78 25.23
#